data_AF-W1F515-F1
#
_entry.id   AF-W1F515-F1
#
_cell.length_a   1.000
_cell.length_b   1.000
_cell.length_c   1.000
_cell.angle_alpha   90.00
_cell.angle_beta   90.00
_cell.angle_gamma   90.00
#
_symmetry.space_group_name_H-M   'P 1'
#
loop_
_entity.id
_entity.type
_entity.pdbx_description
1 polymer ?
#
loop_
_entity_poly.entity_id
_entity_poly.type
_entity_poly.pdbx_seq_one_letter_code
_entity_poly.pdbx_strand_id
1 'polypeptide(L)'
;MQNRIPYKISGGTSFFSRPEIKDLLAYLRVLTNPDDDSAFLRIVNTPKREIGPATLKKLGEWAMTRNKSMFTASFDMGLSQTLSGRGYEALTRFTHWLAEIQRLAEREPIAAVRDLIHGMDYESWLYETSPSPKAAEMRMKNVNQLFSWMTEMLEGSELDEPMTLTQVVTRFTLRDMMERGESEEELDQVQLMTLHASKGLEFPYVYMVGMEEGFLPHQSSIDEDNIDEERRLAYVGITRAQKELTFTLCKERRQYGELVRPEPSRFLLELPQDDLIWEQERKVVSAEERMQKGQSHLANLKAMMAAKRGK
;
A
#
# COMPACT_ATOMS: atom_id res chain seq x y z
N MET A 1 -0.73 -13.18 -2.79
CA MET A 1 0.71 -12.81 -2.71
C MET A 1 1.55 -14.08 -2.51
N GLN A 2 1.86 -14.83 -3.56
CA GLN A 2 2.30 -16.23 -3.42
C GLN A 2 3.80 -16.45 -3.11
N ASN A 3 4.70 -15.47 -3.31
CA ASN A 3 6.16 -15.75 -3.32
C ASN A 3 7.02 -15.01 -2.27
N ARG A 4 6.43 -14.22 -1.35
CA ARG A 4 7.14 -13.51 -0.26
C ARG A 4 8.44 -12.76 -0.70
N ILE A 5 8.46 -12.17 -1.89
CA ILE A 5 9.61 -11.38 -2.39
C ILE A 5 9.51 -9.94 -1.84
N PRO A 6 10.53 -9.42 -1.12
CA PRO A 6 10.56 -8.03 -0.67
C PRO A 6 10.59 -7.05 -1.84
N TYR A 7 9.84 -5.95 -1.76
CA TYR A 7 9.83 -4.93 -2.80
C TYR A 7 9.54 -3.52 -2.28
N LYS A 8 9.97 -2.50 -3.05
CA LYS A 8 9.73 -1.06 -2.80
C LYS A 8 9.12 -0.40 -4.04
N ILE A 9 8.08 0.42 -3.86
CA ILE A 9 7.46 1.19 -4.94
C ILE A 9 7.98 2.64 -4.91
N SER A 10 8.53 3.14 -6.01
CA SER A 10 9.00 4.52 -6.16
C SER A 10 8.10 5.33 -7.10
N GLY A 11 7.82 6.59 -6.74
CA GLY A 11 7.12 7.56 -7.59
C GLY A 11 5.59 7.56 -7.54
N GLY A 12 4.97 6.78 -6.65
CA GLY A 12 3.54 6.89 -6.30
C GLY A 12 3.36 7.37 -4.86
N THR A 13 2.25 8.05 -4.55
CA THR A 13 1.86 8.22 -3.14
C THR A 13 1.62 6.83 -2.54
N SER A 14 2.41 6.46 -1.55
CA SER A 14 2.26 5.23 -0.76
C SER A 14 0.79 5.00 -0.42
N PHE A 15 0.29 3.76 -0.54
CA PHE A 15 -1.10 3.46 -0.21
C PHE A 15 -1.40 3.85 1.25
N PHE A 16 -0.48 3.54 2.16
CA PHE A 16 -0.58 3.88 3.57
C PHE A 16 -0.37 5.38 3.87
N SER A 17 0.18 6.14 2.92
CA SER A 17 0.28 7.60 3.03
C SER A 17 -1.04 8.34 2.78
N ARG A 18 -2.05 7.68 2.20
CA ARG A 18 -3.34 8.30 1.87
C ARG A 18 -4.10 8.72 3.14
N PRO A 19 -4.72 9.92 3.18
CA PRO A 19 -5.39 10.41 4.39
C PRO A 19 -6.44 9.43 4.92
N GLU A 20 -7.26 8.85 4.03
CA GLU A 20 -8.31 7.90 4.42
C GLU A 20 -7.77 6.60 5.01
N ILE A 21 -6.60 6.16 4.56
CA ILE A 21 -5.94 4.96 5.08
C ILE A 21 -5.33 5.25 6.45
N LYS A 22 -4.71 6.43 6.62
CA LYS A 22 -4.18 6.85 7.92
C LYS A 22 -5.27 7.03 8.98
N ASP A 23 -6.44 7.51 8.58
CA ASP A 23 -7.58 7.67 9.49
C ASP A 23 -8.07 6.31 9.98
N LEU A 24 -8.36 5.37 9.05
CA LEU A 24 -8.77 4.02 9.42
C LEU A 24 -7.70 3.31 10.27
N LEU A 25 -6.42 3.41 9.91
CA LEU A 25 -5.34 2.84 10.71
C LEU A 25 -5.25 3.44 12.11
N ALA A 26 -5.49 4.73 12.28
CA ALA A 26 -5.51 5.35 13.60
C ALA A 26 -6.69 4.86 14.45
N TYR A 27 -7.87 4.65 13.86
CA TYR A 27 -8.98 3.99 14.55
C TYR A 27 -8.60 2.59 15.02
N LEU A 28 -8.05 1.78 14.11
CA LEU A 28 -7.63 0.42 14.43
C LEU A 28 -6.54 0.39 15.50
N ARG A 29 -5.58 1.33 15.46
CA ARG A 29 -4.55 1.48 16.49
C ARG A 29 -5.15 1.74 17.86
N VAL A 30 -6.11 2.66 17.99
CA VAL A 30 -6.77 2.92 19.29
C VAL A 30 -7.56 1.69 19.77
N LEU A 31 -8.22 0.95 18.87
CA LEU A 31 -8.91 -0.30 19.25
C LEU A 31 -7.94 -1.33 19.84
N THR A 32 -6.76 -1.49 19.25
CA THR A 32 -5.76 -2.48 19.69
C THR A 32 -4.81 -1.98 20.78
N ASN A 33 -4.67 -0.65 20.91
CA ASN A 33 -3.80 0.03 21.84
C ASN A 33 -4.46 1.36 22.30
N PRO A 34 -5.28 1.32 23.36
CA PRO A 34 -5.90 2.50 23.97
C PRO A 34 -4.94 3.61 24.39
N ASP A 35 -3.67 3.28 24.58
CA ASP A 35 -2.65 4.23 25.06
C ASP A 35 -2.00 5.05 23.93
N ASP A 36 -2.46 4.87 22.70
CA ASP A 36 -1.97 5.57 21.53
C ASP A 36 -2.59 6.97 21.37
N ASP A 37 -2.12 7.94 22.14
CA ASP A 37 -2.62 9.32 22.11
C ASP A 37 -2.45 9.98 20.74
N SER A 38 -1.41 9.63 19.98
CA SER A 38 -1.20 10.14 18.63
C SER A 38 -2.31 9.67 17.68
N ALA A 39 -2.68 8.39 17.74
CA ALA A 39 -3.78 7.86 16.95
C ALA A 39 -5.13 8.45 17.42
N PHE A 40 -5.35 8.55 18.74
CA PHE A 40 -6.56 9.14 19.31
C PHE A 40 -6.77 10.59 18.86
N LEU A 41 -5.74 11.43 18.94
CA LEU A 41 -5.79 12.83 18.49
C LEU A 41 -6.13 12.98 17.01
N ARG A 42 -5.73 12.02 16.17
CA ARG A 42 -6.05 12.03 14.73
C ARG A 42 -7.54 11.79 14.49
N ILE A 43 -8.15 10.86 15.22
CA ILE A 43 -9.51 10.35 14.94
C ILE A 43 -10.60 11.05 15.75
N VAL A 44 -10.25 11.66 16.89
CA VAL A 44 -11.24 12.20 17.84
C VAL A 44 -12.22 13.16 17.20
N ASN A 45 -11.80 13.92 16.18
CA ASN A 45 -12.65 14.84 15.45
C ASN A 45 -12.66 14.57 13.93
N THR A 46 -12.33 13.34 13.52
CA THR A 46 -12.32 12.90 12.12
C THR A 46 -13.12 11.60 11.98
N PRO A 47 -14.34 11.59 11.40
CA PRO A 47 -15.17 12.71 10.96
C PRO A 47 -15.51 13.75 12.03
N LYS A 48 -15.99 14.93 11.61
CA LYS A 48 -16.21 16.10 12.49
C LYS A 48 -17.25 15.79 13.57
N ARG A 49 -16.89 15.98 14.85
CA ARG A 49 -17.72 15.67 16.03
C ARG A 49 -17.87 16.84 17.01
N GLU A 50 -17.49 18.03 16.60
CA GLU A 50 -17.49 19.24 17.45
C GLU A 50 -16.56 19.13 18.68
N ILE A 51 -15.55 18.25 18.64
CA ILE A 51 -14.55 18.11 19.69
C ILE A 51 -13.39 19.05 19.36
N GLY A 52 -13.48 20.30 19.85
CA GLY A 52 -12.53 21.36 19.53
C GLY A 52 -11.24 21.36 20.38
N PRO A 53 -10.26 22.22 20.03
CA PRO A 53 -8.97 22.30 20.71
C PRO A 53 -9.05 22.56 22.22
N ALA A 54 -10.03 23.35 22.67
CA ALA A 54 -10.22 23.62 24.09
C ALA A 54 -10.63 22.37 24.88
N THR A 55 -11.46 21.50 24.28
CA THR A 55 -11.84 20.21 24.86
C THR A 55 -10.64 19.27 24.94
N LEU A 56 -9.87 19.18 23.85
CA LEU A 56 -8.67 18.32 23.79
C LEU A 56 -7.59 18.79 24.78
N LYS A 57 -7.40 20.12 24.94
CA LYS A 57 -6.48 20.67 25.93
C LYS A 57 -6.86 20.25 27.34
N LYS A 58 -8.11 20.43 27.74
CA LYS A 58 -8.61 20.04 29.07
C LYS A 58 -8.50 18.53 29.32
N LEU A 59 -8.86 17.72 28.32
CA LEU A 59 -8.69 16.26 28.40
C LEU A 59 -7.21 15.88 28.55
N GLY A 60 -6.31 16.52 27.81
CA GLY A 60 -4.88 16.27 27.88
C GLY A 60 -4.28 16.65 29.23
N GLU A 61 -4.64 17.81 29.77
CA GLU A 61 -4.23 18.26 31.12
C GLU A 61 -4.73 17.28 32.20
N TRP A 62 -5.96 16.80 32.07
CA TRP A 62 -6.53 15.79 32.98
C TRP A 62 -5.79 14.45 32.89
N ALA A 63 -5.57 13.96 31.66
CA ALA A 63 -4.87 12.72 31.37
C ALA A 63 -3.44 12.74 31.94
N MET A 64 -2.71 13.84 31.71
CA MET A 64 -1.36 14.07 32.25
C MET A 64 -1.34 14.06 33.78
N THR A 65 -2.28 14.76 34.43
CA THR A 65 -2.38 14.81 35.91
C THR A 65 -2.63 13.43 36.52
N ARG A 66 -3.28 12.53 35.78
CA ARG A 66 -3.62 11.17 36.21
C ARG A 66 -2.67 10.09 35.69
N ASN A 67 -1.65 10.47 34.92
CA ASN A 67 -0.72 9.56 34.24
C ASN A 67 -1.46 8.46 33.44
N LYS A 68 -2.46 8.88 32.65
CA LYS A 68 -3.27 8.02 31.77
C LYS A 68 -3.20 8.56 30.35
N SER A 69 -3.48 7.70 29.37
CA SER A 69 -3.77 8.11 28.00
C SER A 69 -5.07 8.91 27.91
N MET A 70 -5.22 9.74 26.89
CA MET A 70 -6.40 10.59 26.66
C MET A 70 -7.66 9.77 26.45
N PHE A 71 -7.59 8.63 25.75
CA PHE A 71 -8.74 7.74 25.60
C PHE A 71 -9.18 7.17 26.95
N THR A 72 -8.25 6.61 27.73
CA THR A 72 -8.57 6.05 29.06
C THR A 72 -9.07 7.13 30.02
N ALA A 73 -8.45 8.31 30.00
CA ALA A 73 -8.84 9.45 30.81
C ALA A 73 -10.24 9.99 30.47
N SER A 74 -10.74 9.75 29.25
CA SER A 74 -12.08 10.16 28.84
C SER A 74 -13.21 9.49 29.63
N PHE A 75 -12.94 8.36 30.28
CA PHE A 75 -13.88 7.61 31.12
C PHE A 75 -13.81 7.98 32.61
N ASP A 76 -12.88 8.86 33.01
CA ASP A 76 -12.75 9.27 34.41
C ASP A 76 -13.99 10.07 34.85
N MET A 77 -14.68 9.62 35.90
CA MET A 77 -15.84 10.34 36.46
C MET A 77 -15.54 11.81 36.82
N GLY A 78 -14.30 12.08 37.25
CA GLY A 78 -13.86 13.42 37.66
C GLY A 78 -13.62 14.39 36.50
N LEU A 79 -13.53 13.93 35.25
CA LEU A 79 -13.27 14.77 34.08
C LEU A 79 -14.33 15.88 33.93
N SER A 80 -15.59 15.53 34.25
CA SER A 80 -16.75 16.43 34.22
C SER A 80 -16.60 17.70 35.07
N GLN A 81 -15.70 17.69 36.07
CA GLN A 81 -15.42 18.86 36.93
C GLN A 81 -14.63 19.95 36.20
N THR A 82 -13.88 19.58 35.15
CA THR A 82 -13.01 20.50 34.40
C THR A 82 -13.48 20.71 32.97
N LEU A 83 -14.15 19.72 32.40
CA LEU A 83 -14.69 19.71 31.04
C LEU A 83 -16.20 19.44 31.09
N SER A 84 -17.01 20.41 30.66
CA SER A 84 -18.48 20.32 30.66
C SER A 84 -19.10 20.87 29.37
N GLY A 85 -20.40 20.65 29.19
CA GLY A 85 -21.18 21.12 28.05
C GLY A 85 -20.96 20.30 26.77
N ARG A 86 -21.26 20.89 25.61
CA ARG A 86 -21.30 20.19 24.30
C ARG A 86 -20.03 19.41 23.97
N GLY A 87 -18.86 19.97 24.24
CA GLY A 87 -17.59 19.30 23.98
C GLY A 87 -17.35 18.07 24.85
N TYR A 88 -17.83 18.09 26.10
CA TYR A 88 -17.81 16.92 26.98
C TYR A 88 -18.76 15.84 26.45
N GLU A 89 -20.00 16.19 26.16
CA GLU A 89 -21.00 15.25 25.66
C GLU A 89 -20.57 14.59 24.34
N ALA A 90 -19.99 15.35 23.41
CA ALA A 90 -19.47 14.83 22.16
C ALA A 90 -18.31 13.84 22.38
N LEU A 91 -17.35 14.20 23.25
CA LEU A 91 -16.25 13.33 23.65
C LEU A 91 -16.75 12.02 24.26
N THR A 92 -17.66 12.12 25.24
CA THR A 92 -18.23 10.95 25.93
C THR A 92 -18.96 10.04 24.95
N ARG A 93 -19.82 10.59 24.07
CA ARG A 93 -20.51 9.78 23.05
C ARG A 93 -19.52 9.04 22.16
N PHE A 94 -18.47 9.74 21.69
CA PHE A 94 -17.45 9.16 20.83
C PHE A 94 -16.67 8.04 21.51
N THR A 95 -16.17 8.27 22.72
CA THR A 95 -15.31 7.29 23.40
C THR A 95 -16.10 6.07 23.87
N HIS A 96 -17.36 6.23 24.29
CA HIS A 96 -18.22 5.10 24.63
C HIS A 96 -18.55 4.24 23.42
N TRP A 97 -18.90 4.86 22.28
CA TRP A 97 -19.11 4.14 21.03
C TRP A 97 -17.84 3.37 20.61
N LEU A 98 -16.66 4.01 20.66
CA LEU A 98 -15.42 3.34 20.30
C LEU A 98 -15.07 2.19 21.27
N ALA A 99 -15.39 2.32 22.56
CA ALA A 99 -15.22 1.23 23.54
C ALA A 99 -16.19 0.05 23.31
N GLU A 100 -17.39 0.29 22.77
CA GLU A 100 -18.29 -0.79 22.33
C GLU A 100 -17.69 -1.56 21.17
N ILE A 101 -17.16 -0.85 20.17
CA ILE A 101 -16.44 -1.47 19.04
C ILE A 101 -15.21 -2.25 19.53
N GLN A 102 -14.46 -1.72 20.50
CA GLN A 102 -13.32 -2.41 21.09
C GLN A 102 -13.71 -3.75 21.72
N ARG A 103 -14.79 -3.78 22.52
CA ARG A 103 -15.30 -5.02 23.11
C ARG A 103 -15.78 -6.01 22.05
N LEU A 104 -16.37 -5.53 20.96
CA LEU A 104 -16.74 -6.39 19.83
C LEU A 104 -15.50 -6.96 19.13
N ALA A 105 -14.44 -6.17 18.99
CA ALA A 105 -13.20 -6.56 18.32
C ALA A 105 -12.47 -7.73 18.99
N GLU A 106 -12.64 -7.91 20.30
CA GLU A 106 -12.09 -9.05 21.06
C GLU A 106 -12.73 -10.39 20.67
N ARG A 107 -13.98 -10.36 20.17
CA ARG A 107 -14.77 -11.57 19.88
C ARG A 107 -14.98 -11.78 18.38
N GLU A 108 -15.27 -10.70 17.67
CA GLU A 108 -15.65 -10.69 16.25
C GLU A 108 -14.93 -9.54 15.51
N PRO A 109 -13.61 -9.64 15.29
CA PRO A 109 -12.80 -8.52 14.78
C PRO A 109 -13.25 -8.01 13.40
N ILE A 110 -13.66 -8.91 12.51
CA ILE A 110 -14.16 -8.53 11.17
C ILE A 110 -15.47 -7.73 11.30
N ALA A 111 -16.39 -8.18 12.17
CA ALA A 111 -17.64 -7.48 12.42
C ALA A 111 -17.39 -6.12 13.08
N ALA A 112 -16.49 -6.06 14.07
CA ALA A 112 -16.13 -4.82 14.75
C ALA A 112 -15.60 -3.75 13.80
N VAL A 113 -14.72 -4.11 12.86
CA VAL A 113 -14.16 -3.14 11.91
C VAL A 113 -15.19 -2.75 10.84
N ARG A 114 -16.06 -3.67 10.44
CA ARG A 114 -17.20 -3.30 9.59
C ARG A 114 -18.09 -2.28 10.30
N ASP A 115 -18.45 -2.55 11.55
CA ASP A 115 -19.31 -1.67 12.36
C ASP A 115 -18.61 -0.34 12.68
N LEU A 116 -17.28 -0.34 12.82
CA LEU A 116 -16.46 0.87 12.92
C LEU A 116 -16.60 1.75 11.68
N ILE A 117 -16.40 1.18 10.48
CA ILE A 117 -16.45 1.92 9.20
C ILE A 117 -17.85 2.50 8.97
N HIS A 118 -18.91 1.73 9.25
CA HIS A 118 -20.28 2.19 9.10
C HIS A 118 -20.65 3.20 10.20
N GLY A 119 -20.33 2.90 11.46
CA GLY A 119 -20.70 3.71 12.62
C GLY A 119 -20.00 5.05 12.71
N MET A 120 -18.81 5.21 12.09
CA MET A 120 -18.18 6.53 11.96
C MET A 120 -18.80 7.39 10.85
N ASP A 121 -19.70 6.84 10.02
CA ASP A 121 -20.28 7.48 8.85
C ASP A 121 -19.21 8.05 7.89
N TYR A 122 -18.17 7.25 7.65
CA TYR A 122 -16.99 7.71 6.92
C TYR A 122 -17.30 8.04 5.47
N GLU A 123 -18.17 7.26 4.83
CA GLU A 123 -18.56 7.46 3.44
C GLU A 123 -19.16 8.86 3.25
N SER A 124 -20.18 9.22 4.03
CA SER A 124 -20.80 10.56 4.00
C SER A 124 -19.76 11.66 4.21
N TRP A 125 -18.87 11.49 5.19
CA TRP A 125 -17.79 12.44 5.44
C TRP A 125 -16.80 12.58 4.27
N LEU A 126 -16.48 11.48 3.57
CA LEU A 126 -15.66 11.52 2.38
C LEU A 126 -16.37 12.26 1.24
N TYR A 127 -17.68 12.10 1.07
CA TYR A 127 -18.45 12.86 0.08
C TYR A 127 -18.49 14.36 0.40
N GLU A 128 -18.60 14.74 1.67
CA GLU A 128 -18.58 16.14 2.10
C GLU A 128 -17.21 16.81 1.95
N THR A 129 -16.13 16.06 2.15
CA THR A 129 -14.76 16.63 2.22
C THR A 129 -13.93 16.44 0.96
N SER A 130 -14.37 15.59 0.03
CA SER A 130 -13.63 15.34 -1.22
C SER A 130 -13.98 16.37 -2.29
N PRO A 131 -13.05 16.66 -3.23
CA PRO A 131 -13.27 17.67 -4.26
C PRO A 131 -14.35 17.29 -5.28
N SER A 132 -14.73 16.02 -5.36
CA SER A 132 -15.80 15.53 -6.22
C SER A 132 -16.37 14.20 -5.71
N PRO A 133 -17.60 13.82 -6.12
CA PRO A 133 -18.17 12.50 -5.82
C PRO A 133 -17.26 11.35 -6.25
N LYS A 134 -16.66 11.45 -7.46
CA LYS A 134 -15.73 10.44 -7.98
C LYS A 134 -14.45 10.32 -7.14
N ALA A 135 -13.97 11.43 -6.57
CA ALA A 135 -12.84 11.40 -5.64
C ALA A 135 -13.23 10.73 -4.32
N ALA A 136 -14.43 11.00 -3.79
CA ALA A 136 -14.96 10.34 -2.59
C ALA A 136 -15.09 8.83 -2.80
N GLU A 137 -15.69 8.40 -3.93
CA GLU A 137 -15.78 6.98 -4.31
C GLU A 137 -14.41 6.30 -4.38
N MET A 138 -13.40 6.99 -4.94
CA MET A 138 -12.03 6.45 -5.01
C MET A 138 -11.40 6.30 -3.63
N ARG A 139 -11.60 7.26 -2.73
CA ARG A 139 -11.12 7.17 -1.34
C ARG A 139 -11.83 6.05 -0.60
N MET A 140 -13.14 5.89 -0.80
CA MET A 140 -13.89 4.78 -0.19
C MET A 140 -13.47 3.42 -0.75
N LYS A 141 -13.10 3.33 -2.03
CA LYS A 141 -12.47 2.12 -2.60
C LYS A 141 -11.15 1.77 -1.91
N ASN A 142 -10.33 2.77 -1.55
CA ASN A 142 -9.11 2.51 -0.79
C ASN A 142 -9.41 1.97 0.61
N VAL A 143 -10.42 2.53 1.31
CA VAL A 143 -10.89 2.04 2.62
C VAL A 143 -11.35 0.58 2.53
N ASN A 144 -12.19 0.26 1.53
CA ASN A 144 -12.67 -1.09 1.30
C ASN A 144 -11.53 -2.06 0.93
N GLN A 145 -10.51 -1.61 0.22
CA GLN A 145 -9.34 -2.41 -0.10
C GLN A 145 -8.53 -2.76 1.15
N LEU A 146 -8.31 -1.81 2.06
CA LEU A 146 -7.64 -2.07 3.34
C LEU A 146 -8.46 -3.03 4.20
N PHE A 147 -9.79 -2.86 4.24
CA PHE A 147 -10.70 -3.76 4.93
C PHE A 147 -10.63 -5.19 4.37
N SER A 148 -10.62 -5.36 3.04
CA SER A 148 -10.46 -6.68 2.39
C SER A 148 -9.16 -7.36 2.80
N TRP A 149 -8.02 -6.66 2.72
CA TRP A 149 -6.73 -7.22 3.11
C TRP A 149 -6.69 -7.62 4.59
N MET A 150 -7.32 -6.81 5.45
CA MET A 150 -7.42 -7.11 6.86
C MET A 150 -8.26 -8.36 7.11
N THR A 151 -9.41 -8.50 6.45
CA THR A 151 -10.27 -9.69 6.53
C THR A 151 -9.52 -10.95 6.09
N GLU A 152 -8.83 -10.91 4.95
CA GLU A 152 -8.00 -12.03 4.48
C GLU A 152 -6.94 -12.45 5.51
N MET A 153 -6.31 -11.47 6.20
CA MET A 153 -5.30 -11.75 7.22
C MET A 153 -5.90 -12.27 8.53
N LEU A 154 -7.11 -11.84 8.89
CA LEU A 154 -7.84 -12.31 10.07
C LEU A 154 -8.40 -13.72 9.88
N GLU A 155 -8.83 -14.07 8.66
CA GLU A 155 -9.37 -15.40 8.33
C GLU A 155 -8.26 -16.42 8.08
N GLY A 156 -7.08 -15.97 7.63
CA GLY A 156 -5.98 -16.84 7.24
C GLY A 156 -6.22 -17.53 5.89
N SER A 157 -5.35 -18.48 5.56
CA SER A 157 -5.46 -19.31 4.35
C SER A 157 -4.87 -20.70 4.59
N GLU A 158 -4.90 -21.58 3.60
CA GLU A 158 -4.22 -22.89 3.68
C GLU A 158 -2.70 -22.78 3.99
N LEU A 159 -2.08 -21.64 3.64
CA LEU A 159 -0.63 -21.41 3.77
C LEU A 159 -0.25 -20.50 4.95
N ASP A 160 -1.19 -19.73 5.47
CA ASP A 160 -0.94 -18.71 6.49
C ASP A 160 -2.00 -18.82 7.61
N GLU A 161 -1.55 -18.95 8.86
CA GLU A 161 -2.46 -19.03 10.01
C GLU A 161 -3.26 -17.72 10.20
N PRO A 162 -4.50 -17.80 10.72
CA PRO A 162 -5.29 -16.63 11.10
C PRO A 162 -4.53 -15.72 12.07
N MET A 163 -4.56 -14.41 11.82
CA MET A 163 -3.92 -13.41 12.68
C MET A 163 -4.94 -12.77 13.64
N THR A 164 -4.48 -12.29 14.80
CA THR A 164 -5.29 -11.41 15.65
C THR A 164 -5.34 -9.99 15.08
N LEU A 165 -6.36 -9.21 15.45
CA LEU A 165 -6.47 -7.81 15.01
C LEU A 165 -5.20 -7.00 15.35
N THR A 166 -4.65 -7.17 16.55
CA THR A 166 -3.41 -6.53 16.97
C THR A 166 -2.24 -6.88 16.05
N GLN A 167 -2.10 -8.14 15.64
CA GLN A 167 -1.04 -8.56 14.72
C GLN A 167 -1.23 -7.96 13.32
N VAL A 168 -2.47 -7.88 12.83
CA VAL A 168 -2.78 -7.27 11.53
C VAL A 168 -2.47 -5.76 11.55
N VAL A 169 -2.92 -5.03 12.57
CA VAL A 169 -2.66 -3.60 12.74
C VAL A 169 -1.16 -3.31 12.87
N THR A 170 -0.43 -4.14 13.62
CA THR A 170 1.03 -4.05 13.72
C THR A 170 1.68 -4.21 12.35
N ARG A 171 1.25 -5.20 11.56
CA ARG A 171 1.78 -5.45 10.21
C ARG A 171 1.51 -4.31 9.25
N PHE A 172 0.33 -3.67 9.31
CA PHE A 172 0.06 -2.47 8.51
C PHE A 172 0.88 -1.26 8.96
N THR A 173 1.06 -1.07 10.27
CA THR A 173 1.87 0.03 10.81
C THR A 173 3.32 -0.10 10.38
N LEU A 174 3.89 -1.31 10.42
CA LEU A 174 5.24 -1.58 9.90
C LEU A 174 5.34 -1.32 8.39
N ARG A 175 4.34 -1.72 7.61
CA ARG A 175 4.30 -1.43 6.16
C ARG A 175 4.28 0.07 5.87
N ASP A 176 3.47 0.84 6.60
CA ASP A 176 3.42 2.30 6.50
C ASP A 176 4.79 2.93 6.79
N MET A 177 5.49 2.48 7.83
CA MET A 177 6.85 2.95 8.16
C MET A 177 7.88 2.61 7.06
N MET A 178 7.85 1.38 6.54
CA MET A 178 8.73 0.95 5.44
C MET A 178 8.48 1.75 4.16
N GLU A 179 7.22 2.02 3.82
CA GLU A 179 6.85 2.80 2.63
C GLU A 179 7.23 4.29 2.75
N ARG A 180 7.26 4.84 3.97
CA ARG A 180 7.72 6.22 4.22
C ARG A 180 9.24 6.39 4.14
N GLY A 181 9.99 5.30 4.02
CA GLY A 181 11.45 5.35 4.03
C GLY A 181 12.03 5.68 5.41
N GLU A 182 11.29 5.45 6.49
CA GLU A 182 11.79 5.63 7.87
C GLU A 182 12.79 4.53 8.29
N SER A 183 13.13 3.60 7.39
CA SER A 183 14.30 2.72 7.48
C SER A 183 15.24 2.95 6.30
N GLU A 184 16.19 3.87 6.44
CA GLU A 184 17.37 4.01 5.57
C GLU A 184 18.36 2.85 5.77
N GLU A 185 17.87 1.61 5.71
CA GLU A 185 18.75 0.46 5.48
C GLU A 185 18.49 -0.05 4.07
N GLU A 186 19.58 -0.23 3.32
CA GLU A 186 19.65 -0.88 2.01
C GLU A 186 19.13 -2.32 2.11
N LEU A 187 17.80 -2.48 2.20
CA LEU A 187 17.18 -3.80 2.16
C LEU A 187 17.34 -4.38 0.76
N ASP A 188 17.82 -5.62 0.68
CA ASP A 188 17.92 -6.42 -0.55
C ASP A 188 16.50 -6.75 -1.06
N GLN A 189 15.97 -5.88 -1.92
CA GLN A 189 14.57 -5.92 -2.36
C GLN A 189 14.38 -5.43 -3.80
N VAL A 190 13.31 -5.90 -4.43
CA VAL A 190 12.94 -5.52 -5.81
C VAL A 190 12.43 -4.07 -5.85
N GLN A 191 12.93 -3.29 -6.79
CA GLN A 191 12.46 -1.91 -7.01
C GLN A 191 11.37 -1.88 -8.08
N LEU A 192 10.17 -1.47 -7.71
CA LEU A 192 9.06 -1.20 -8.63
C LEU A 192 8.96 0.31 -8.81
N MET A 193 8.94 0.78 -10.04
CA MET A 193 8.83 2.22 -10.32
C MET A 193 8.26 2.46 -11.70
N THR A 194 7.81 3.69 -11.93
CA THR A 194 7.45 4.15 -13.28
C THR A 194 8.72 4.38 -14.12
N LEU A 195 8.61 4.31 -15.45
CA LEU A 195 9.73 4.61 -16.34
C LEU A 195 10.33 6.01 -16.09
N HIS A 196 9.47 7.01 -15.85
CA HIS A 196 9.92 8.35 -15.47
C HIS A 196 10.79 8.38 -14.21
N ALA A 197 10.40 7.63 -13.18
CA ALA A 197 11.12 7.58 -11.90
C ALA A 197 12.47 6.83 -12.00
N SER A 198 12.67 6.04 -13.07
CA SER A 198 13.92 5.31 -13.31
C SER A 198 15.07 6.16 -13.88
N LYS A 199 14.78 7.39 -14.32
CA LYS A 199 15.76 8.27 -14.98
C LYS A 199 16.97 8.50 -14.06
N GLY A 200 18.16 8.17 -14.56
CA GLY A 200 19.42 8.34 -13.82
C GLY A 200 19.77 7.18 -12.88
N LEU A 201 18.91 6.16 -12.78
CA LEU A 201 19.19 4.93 -12.05
C LEU A 201 19.67 3.84 -13.02
N GLU A 202 20.34 2.82 -12.50
CA GLU A 202 20.74 1.63 -13.26
C GLU A 202 20.61 0.39 -12.38
N PHE A 203 20.22 -0.73 -12.99
CA PHE A 203 20.00 -1.99 -12.29
C PHE A 203 20.64 -3.15 -13.07
N PRO A 204 21.19 -4.17 -12.37
CA PRO A 204 21.72 -5.36 -13.04
C PRO A 204 20.69 -6.08 -13.91
N TYR A 205 19.46 -6.17 -13.42
CA TYR A 205 18.34 -6.85 -14.08
C TYR A 205 17.13 -5.91 -14.13
N VAL A 206 16.51 -5.75 -15.29
CA VAL A 206 15.33 -4.88 -15.48
C VAL A 206 14.20 -5.66 -16.14
N TYR A 207 13.00 -5.53 -15.58
CA TYR A 207 11.77 -6.04 -16.16
C TYR A 207 10.91 -4.87 -16.62
N MET A 208 10.78 -4.68 -17.93
CA MET A 208 9.83 -3.74 -18.53
C MET A 208 8.50 -4.46 -18.76
N VAL A 209 7.52 -4.13 -17.92
CA VAL A 209 6.24 -4.84 -17.89
C VAL A 209 5.15 -4.08 -18.66
N GLY A 210 4.32 -4.82 -19.39
CA GLY A 210 3.22 -4.25 -20.17
C GLY A 210 3.69 -3.60 -21.48
N MET A 211 4.62 -4.23 -22.21
CA MET A 211 5.07 -3.77 -23.53
C MET A 211 3.99 -4.04 -24.59
N GLU A 212 2.93 -3.24 -24.53
CA GLU A 212 1.68 -3.41 -25.27
C GLU A 212 1.27 -2.09 -25.95
N GLU A 213 0.68 -2.17 -27.14
CA GLU A 213 0.03 -1.02 -27.77
C GLU A 213 -1.11 -0.49 -26.89
N GLY A 214 -1.22 0.83 -26.76
CA GLY A 214 -2.16 1.51 -25.87
C GLY A 214 -1.69 1.61 -24.41
N PHE A 215 -0.63 0.89 -24.02
CA PHE A 215 0.00 1.01 -22.69
C PHE A 215 1.39 1.66 -22.77
N LEU A 216 2.28 1.14 -23.61
CA LEU A 216 3.56 1.76 -23.98
C LEU A 216 3.84 1.46 -25.47
N PRO A 217 3.53 2.37 -26.40
CA PRO A 217 3.10 3.76 -26.17
C PRO A 217 1.68 3.85 -25.58
N HIS A 218 1.47 4.83 -24.69
CA HIS A 218 0.14 5.09 -24.13
C HIS A 218 -0.86 5.54 -25.21
N GLN A 219 -2.12 5.12 -25.09
CA GLN A 219 -3.18 5.40 -26.08
C GLN A 219 -3.30 6.89 -26.44
N SER A 220 -3.23 7.79 -25.45
CA SER A 220 -3.30 9.24 -25.70
C SER A 220 -2.17 9.73 -26.62
N SER A 221 -0.96 9.22 -26.43
CA SER A 221 0.19 9.59 -27.24
C SER A 221 0.08 9.05 -28.67
N ILE A 222 -0.63 7.93 -28.86
CA ILE A 222 -0.98 7.41 -30.19
C ILE A 222 -2.01 8.32 -30.85
N ASP A 223 -3.07 8.68 -30.14
CA ASP A 223 -4.16 9.51 -30.68
C ASP A 223 -3.68 10.93 -31.03
N GLU A 224 -2.72 11.46 -30.28
CA GLU A 224 -2.09 12.77 -30.48
C GLU A 224 -0.91 12.76 -31.46
N ASP A 225 -0.58 11.60 -32.06
CA ASP A 225 0.60 11.39 -32.93
C ASP A 225 1.93 11.84 -32.29
N ASN A 226 2.03 11.70 -30.97
CA ASN A 226 3.20 12.05 -30.16
C ASN A 226 3.98 10.81 -29.70
N ILE A 227 4.20 9.87 -30.62
CA ILE A 227 4.88 8.60 -30.35
C ILE A 227 6.35 8.81 -29.95
N ASP A 228 6.98 9.89 -30.41
CA ASP A 228 8.39 10.17 -30.18
C ASP A 228 8.73 10.34 -28.70
N GLU A 229 7.83 10.90 -27.88
CA GLU A 229 8.05 11.03 -26.43
C GLU A 229 7.98 9.67 -25.73
N GLU A 230 6.99 8.85 -26.08
CA GLU A 230 6.89 7.48 -25.55
C GLU A 230 8.07 6.62 -26.00
N ARG A 231 8.60 6.83 -27.21
CA ARG A 231 9.81 6.16 -27.69
C ARG A 231 11.03 6.56 -26.86
N ARG A 232 11.17 7.85 -26.52
CA ARG A 232 12.21 8.32 -25.60
C ARG A 232 12.07 7.67 -24.23
N LEU A 233 10.84 7.52 -23.73
CA LEU A 233 10.56 6.87 -22.46
C LEU A 233 10.92 5.37 -22.48
N ALA A 234 10.59 4.66 -23.56
CA ALA A 234 10.99 3.27 -23.76
C ALA A 234 12.52 3.13 -23.81
N TYR A 235 13.21 4.00 -24.56
CA TYR A 235 14.67 4.06 -24.60
C TYR A 235 15.29 4.27 -23.22
N VAL A 236 14.73 5.17 -22.40
CA VAL A 236 15.18 5.36 -21.01
C VAL A 236 15.05 4.05 -20.24
N GLY A 237 13.91 3.35 -20.33
CA GLY A 237 13.70 2.06 -19.66
C GLY A 237 14.71 0.99 -20.06
N ILE A 238 14.93 0.83 -21.37
CA ILE A 238 15.88 -0.14 -21.93
C ILE A 238 17.29 0.11 -21.40
N THR A 239 17.72 1.38 -21.39
CA THR A 239 19.06 1.77 -20.94
C THR A 239 19.26 1.74 -19.43
N ARG A 240 18.26 1.32 -18.63
CA ARG A 240 18.45 1.10 -17.19
C ARG A 240 19.10 -0.26 -16.89
N ALA A 241 19.06 -1.19 -17.84
CA ALA A 241 19.57 -2.55 -17.66
C ALA A 241 21.09 -2.63 -17.89
N GLN A 242 21.83 -3.18 -16.93
CA GLN A 242 23.27 -3.39 -17.06
C GLN A 242 23.64 -4.80 -17.57
N LYS A 243 22.83 -5.82 -17.26
CA LYS A 243 23.12 -7.21 -17.65
C LYS A 243 21.99 -7.82 -18.47
N GLU A 244 20.76 -7.80 -17.94
CA GLU A 244 19.62 -8.45 -18.60
C GLU A 244 18.40 -7.53 -18.56
N LEU A 245 17.70 -7.52 -19.69
CA LEU A 245 16.45 -6.80 -19.88
C LEU A 245 15.39 -7.81 -20.33
N THR A 246 14.30 -7.90 -19.58
CA THR A 246 13.15 -8.73 -19.91
C THR A 246 11.95 -7.85 -20.18
N PHE A 247 11.26 -8.12 -21.29
CA PHE A 247 9.99 -7.49 -21.62
C PHE A 247 8.85 -8.46 -21.33
N THR A 248 7.74 -7.96 -20.80
CA THR A 248 6.53 -8.77 -20.65
C THR A 248 5.33 -8.11 -21.32
N LEU A 249 4.47 -8.93 -21.91
CA LEU A 249 3.17 -8.55 -22.45
C LEU A 249 2.11 -9.59 -22.04
N CYS A 250 0.86 -9.15 -21.95
CA CYS A 250 -0.26 -10.00 -21.58
C CYS A 250 -1.05 -10.44 -22.81
N LYS A 251 -1.56 -11.69 -22.82
CA LYS A 251 -2.51 -12.15 -23.84
C LYS A 251 -3.89 -11.51 -23.67
N GLU A 252 -4.29 -11.32 -22.41
CA GLU A 252 -5.54 -10.68 -22.01
C GLU A 252 -5.26 -9.80 -20.80
N ARG A 253 -5.80 -8.59 -20.79
CA ARG A 253 -5.65 -7.60 -19.71
C ARG A 253 -7.04 -7.10 -19.31
N ARG A 254 -7.27 -6.95 -18.02
CA ARG A 254 -8.46 -6.26 -17.51
C ARG A 254 -8.12 -4.81 -17.23
N GLN A 255 -8.75 -3.88 -17.93
CA GLN A 255 -8.53 -2.44 -17.78
C GLN A 255 -9.87 -1.71 -17.68
N TYR A 256 -10.03 -0.88 -16.65
CA TYR A 256 -11.29 -0.17 -16.35
C TYR A 256 -12.55 -1.06 -16.26
N GLY A 257 -12.37 -2.34 -15.90
CA GLY A 257 -13.46 -3.31 -15.76
C GLY A 257 -13.69 -4.16 -17.02
N GLU A 258 -13.19 -3.74 -18.18
CA GLU A 258 -13.29 -4.43 -19.46
C GLU A 258 -12.09 -5.35 -19.71
N LEU A 259 -12.32 -6.43 -20.45
CA LEU A 259 -11.27 -7.36 -20.88
C LEU A 259 -10.82 -6.98 -22.28
N VAL A 260 -9.53 -6.66 -22.43
CA VAL A 260 -8.91 -6.31 -23.70
C VAL A 260 -7.84 -7.34 -24.07
N ARG A 261 -7.64 -7.53 -25.38
CA ARG A 261 -6.56 -8.34 -25.96
C ARG A 261 -5.55 -7.39 -26.59
N PRO A 262 -4.50 -7.00 -25.86
CA PRO A 262 -3.55 -6.02 -26.36
C PRO A 262 -2.66 -6.62 -27.44
N GLU A 263 -2.25 -5.79 -28.40
CA GLU A 263 -1.19 -6.13 -29.35
C GLU A 263 0.19 -5.82 -28.74
N PRO A 264 1.26 -6.52 -29.16
CA PRO A 264 2.62 -6.20 -28.72
C PRO A 264 2.98 -4.76 -29.07
N SER A 265 3.67 -4.07 -28.16
CA SER A 265 4.18 -2.71 -28.41
C SER A 265 5.02 -2.66 -29.69
N ARG A 266 4.77 -1.65 -30.53
CA ARG A 266 5.60 -1.35 -31.71
C ARG A 266 7.08 -1.20 -31.36
N PHE A 267 7.41 -0.72 -30.16
CA PHE A 267 8.79 -0.55 -29.73
C PHE A 267 9.56 -1.88 -29.63
N LEU A 268 8.88 -3.01 -29.43
CA LEU A 268 9.51 -4.33 -29.50
C LEU A 268 9.91 -4.71 -30.93
N LEU A 269 9.13 -4.26 -31.93
CA LEU A 269 9.37 -4.51 -33.35
C LEU A 269 10.44 -3.58 -33.93
N GLU A 270 10.65 -2.42 -33.30
CA GLU A 270 11.72 -1.47 -33.64
C GLU A 270 13.11 -1.93 -33.18
N LEU A 271 13.21 -2.90 -32.27
CA LEU A 271 14.48 -3.45 -31.79
C LEU A 271 15.13 -4.40 -32.82
N PRO A 272 16.46 -4.59 -32.76
CA PRO A 272 17.13 -5.62 -33.54
C PRO A 272 16.57 -7.01 -33.19
N GLN A 273 15.92 -7.65 -34.16
CA GLN A 273 15.21 -8.90 -33.88
C GLN A 273 16.15 -10.07 -33.57
N ASP A 274 17.38 -10.03 -34.06
CA ASP A 274 18.41 -11.04 -33.78
C ASP A 274 18.86 -11.02 -32.29
N ASP A 275 18.64 -9.91 -31.60
CA ASP A 275 18.95 -9.74 -30.18
C ASP A 275 17.76 -10.13 -29.27
N LEU A 276 16.58 -10.37 -29.84
CA LEU A 276 15.36 -10.68 -29.10
C LEU A 276 15.05 -12.17 -29.09
N ILE A 277 14.77 -12.70 -27.90
CA ILE A 277 14.27 -14.07 -27.71
C ILE A 277 12.78 -14.00 -27.39
N TRP A 278 11.95 -14.31 -28.38
CA TRP A 278 10.50 -14.40 -28.22
C TRP A 278 10.11 -15.74 -27.58
N GLU A 279 9.70 -15.72 -26.31
CA GLU A 279 9.19 -16.91 -25.59
C GLU A 279 7.71 -17.20 -25.94
N GLN A 280 7.41 -17.40 -27.22
CA GLN A 280 6.03 -17.69 -27.70
C GLN A 280 5.65 -19.18 -27.60
N GLU A 281 6.63 -20.07 -27.50
CA GLU A 281 6.44 -21.51 -27.32
C GLU A 281 7.27 -22.00 -26.14
N ARG A 282 6.69 -22.88 -25.30
CA ARG A 282 7.47 -23.68 -24.35
C ARG A 282 8.42 -24.56 -25.16
N LYS A 283 9.63 -24.08 -25.45
CA LYS A 283 10.72 -24.95 -25.91
C LYS A 283 10.87 -26.06 -24.89
N VAL A 284 10.73 -27.30 -25.32
CA VAL A 284 11.12 -28.46 -24.52
C VAL A 284 12.64 -28.42 -24.45
N VAL A 285 13.15 -27.68 -23.47
CA VAL A 285 14.58 -27.55 -23.19
C VAL A 285 15.10 -28.95 -22.88
N SER A 286 16.13 -29.40 -23.61
CA SER A 286 16.70 -30.72 -23.38
C SER A 286 17.29 -30.80 -21.96
N ALA A 287 17.43 -32.02 -21.42
CA ALA A 287 18.04 -32.21 -20.10
C ALA A 287 19.46 -31.60 -20.03
N GLU A 288 20.19 -31.60 -21.14
CA GLU A 288 21.54 -31.03 -21.27
C GLU A 288 21.51 -29.50 -21.23
N GLU A 289 20.59 -28.84 -21.95
CA GLU A 289 20.44 -27.38 -21.91
C GLU A 289 20.00 -26.89 -20.53
N ARG A 290 19.15 -27.65 -19.82
CA ARG A 290 18.80 -27.37 -18.42
C ARG A 290 20.01 -27.49 -17.49
N MET A 291 20.85 -28.51 -17.66
CA MET A 291 22.08 -28.67 -16.87
C MET A 291 23.07 -27.54 -17.15
N GLN A 292 23.27 -27.14 -18.42
CA GLN A 292 24.17 -26.03 -18.77
C GLN A 292 23.68 -24.69 -18.22
N LYS A 293 22.37 -24.36 -18.36
CA LYS A 293 21.81 -23.15 -17.75
C LYS A 293 21.96 -23.17 -16.23
N GLY A 294 21.67 -24.30 -15.58
CA GLY A 294 21.86 -24.46 -14.13
C GLY A 294 23.32 -24.28 -13.68
N GLN A 295 24.27 -24.82 -14.42
CA GLN A 295 25.71 -24.65 -14.15
C GLN A 295 26.16 -23.19 -14.33
N SER A 296 25.69 -22.52 -15.39
CA SER A 296 25.98 -21.10 -15.62
C SER A 296 25.41 -20.18 -14.54
N HIS A 297 24.18 -20.45 -14.08
CA HIS A 297 23.57 -19.73 -12.96
C HIS A 297 24.33 -19.95 -11.65
N LEU A 298 24.74 -21.20 -11.37
CA LEU A 298 25.50 -21.53 -10.18
C LEU A 298 26.91 -20.90 -10.20
N ALA A 299 27.55 -20.83 -11.37
CA ALA A 299 28.82 -20.14 -11.55
C ALA A 299 28.68 -18.63 -11.29
N ASN A 300 27.62 -18.00 -11.80
CA ASN A 300 27.34 -16.59 -11.56
C ASN A 300 27.03 -16.30 -10.07
N LEU A 301 26.27 -17.16 -9.40
CA LEU A 301 26.01 -17.07 -7.97
C LEU A 301 27.31 -17.19 -7.15
N LYS A 302 28.18 -18.14 -7.50
CA LYS A 302 29.49 -18.29 -6.85
C LYS A 302 30.38 -17.07 -7.05
N ALA A 303 30.40 -16.50 -8.25
CA ALA A 303 31.16 -15.28 -8.54
C ALA A 303 30.64 -14.08 -7.74
N MET A 304 29.32 -13.91 -7.61
CA MET A 304 28.72 -12.85 -6.79
C MET A 304 29.00 -13.04 -5.30
N MET A 305 28.95 -14.28 -4.79
CA MET A 305 29.29 -14.57 -3.39
C MET A 305 30.78 -14.37 -3.10
N ALA A 306 31.67 -14.69 -4.04
CA ALA A 306 33.10 -14.45 -3.91
C ALA A 306 33.41 -12.94 -3.90
N ALA A 307 32.73 -12.15 -4.74
CA ALA A 307 32.87 -10.69 -4.76
C ALA A 307 32.37 -10.03 -3.45
N LYS A 308 31.37 -10.61 -2.77
CA LYS A 308 30.90 -10.16 -1.45
C LYS A 308 31.85 -10.51 -0.29
N ARG A 309 32.71 -11.51 -0.43
CA ARG A 309 33.69 -11.93 0.60
C ARG A 309 35.04 -11.21 0.52
N GLY A 310 35.27 -10.44 -0.55
CA GLY A 310 36.51 -9.68 -0.78
C GLY A 310 36.45 -8.22 -0.33
N LYS A 311 35.40 -7.81 0.40
CA LYS A 311 35.29 -6.52 1.09
C LYS A 311 35.22 -6.76 2.60
#